data_AF-A0A5E7DKC7-F1
#
_entry.id   AF-A0A5E7DKC7-F1
#
_cell.length_a   1.000
_cell.length_b   1.000
_cell.length_c   1.000
_cell.angle_alpha   90.00
_cell.angle_beta   90.00
_cell.angle_gamma   90.00
#
_symmetry.space_group_name_H-M   'P 1'
#
loop_
_entity.id
_entity.type
_entity.pdbx_description
1 polymer ?
#
loop_
_entity_poly.entity_id
_entity_poly.type
_entity_poly.pdbx_seq_one_letter_code
_entity_poly.pdbx_strand_id
1 'polypeptide(L)'
;MIASHLDLVYRISWAVVLLLVFLSEAILLFAAYFRLDQMEDHFIASHLVSINRKIVGNAPLGRMKRVKLIGALTGRFTLSQMLDPYAFMEAEIFPEYLKKWVKVPGYIMRIALVGAGLLVLWLGFEWLCTTVSKPISDLKMLSIAILITCFVLSLLAVLVRVCISFFQTG
;
A
#
# COMPACT_ATOMS: atom_id res chain seq x y z
N MET A 1 -26.22 26.38 3.07
CA MET A 1 -26.66 24.96 3.10
C MET A 1 -25.71 24.01 2.36
N ILE A 2 -24.91 24.45 1.38
CA ILE A 2 -23.99 23.58 0.59
C ILE A 2 -22.82 23.03 1.42
N ALA A 3 -22.32 23.78 2.41
CA ALA A 3 -21.17 23.38 3.23
C ALA A 3 -21.40 22.14 4.11
N SER A 4 -22.63 21.90 4.59
CA SER A 4 -22.94 20.72 5.44
C SER A 4 -22.98 19.42 4.65
N HIS A 5 -23.36 19.46 3.38
CA HIS A 5 -23.36 18.28 2.52
C HIS A 5 -21.94 17.85 2.15
N LEU A 6 -21.04 18.80 1.91
CA LEU A 6 -19.61 18.52 1.64
C LEU A 6 -18.91 17.90 2.87
N ASP A 7 -19.13 18.42 4.07
CA ASP A 7 -18.55 17.84 5.30
C ASP A 7 -19.06 16.41 5.55
N LEU A 8 -20.36 16.16 5.29
CA LEU A 8 -20.93 14.82 5.41
C LEU A 8 -20.31 13.84 4.39
N VAL A 9 -20.22 14.23 3.11
CA VAL A 9 -19.61 13.42 2.05
C VAL A 9 -18.15 13.12 2.38
N TYR A 10 -17.41 14.11 2.89
CA TYR A 10 -16.03 13.95 3.30
C TYR A 10 -15.86 12.91 4.42
N ARG A 11 -16.66 13.01 5.49
CA ARG A 11 -16.63 12.04 6.60
C ARG A 11 -17.01 10.63 6.16
N ILE A 12 -18.05 10.51 5.35
CA ILE A 12 -18.47 9.21 4.78
C ILE A 12 -17.34 8.61 3.94
N SER A 13 -16.68 9.43 3.11
CA SER A 13 -15.59 8.97 2.26
C SER A 13 -14.41 8.43 3.07
N TRP A 14 -14.03 9.10 4.15
CA TRP A 14 -13.00 8.58 5.07
C TRP A 14 -13.44 7.32 5.81
N ALA A 15 -14.71 7.26 6.25
CA ALA A 15 -15.25 6.05 6.86
C ALA A 15 -15.18 4.84 5.91
N VAL A 16 -15.49 5.04 4.63
CA VAL A 16 -15.36 3.99 3.59
C VAL A 16 -13.89 3.59 3.40
N VAL A 17 -12.96 4.54 3.33
CA VAL A 17 -11.52 4.24 3.24
C VAL A 17 -11.07 3.38 4.42
N LEU A 18 -11.39 3.79 5.65
CA LEU A 18 -11.02 3.05 6.86
C LEU A 18 -11.64 1.65 6.88
N LEU A 19 -12.92 1.53 6.50
CA LEU A 19 -13.61 0.26 6.37
C LEU A 19 -12.86 -0.69 5.42
N LEU A 20 -12.44 -0.20 4.25
CA LEU A 20 -11.68 -0.99 3.28
C LEU A 20 -10.32 -1.42 3.83
N VAL A 21 -9.61 -0.54 4.54
CA VAL A 21 -8.33 -0.89 5.21
C VAL A 21 -8.53 -2.01 6.22
N PHE A 22 -9.52 -1.88 7.10
CA PHE A 22 -9.82 -2.91 8.10
C PHE A 22 -10.27 -4.22 7.46
N LEU A 23 -11.08 -4.16 6.41
CA LEU A 23 -11.52 -5.34 5.66
C LEU A 23 -10.33 -6.06 5.02
N SER A 24 -9.40 -5.33 4.41
CA SER A 24 -8.17 -5.90 3.85
C SER A 24 -7.34 -6.63 4.91
N GLU A 25 -7.08 -5.98 6.05
CA GLU A 25 -6.28 -6.59 7.12
C GLU A 25 -7.03 -7.76 7.79
N ALA A 26 -8.36 -7.71 7.89
CA ALA A 26 -9.17 -8.82 8.40
C ALA A 26 -9.12 -10.05 7.49
N ILE A 27 -9.22 -9.86 6.16
CA ILE A 27 -9.07 -10.96 5.18
C ILE A 27 -7.67 -11.56 5.28
N LEU A 28 -6.66 -10.72 5.43
CA LEU A 28 -5.28 -11.17 5.55
C LEU A 28 -5.05 -11.94 6.86
N LEU A 29 -5.60 -11.46 7.98
CA LEU A 29 -5.57 -12.16 9.26
C LEU A 29 -6.27 -13.52 9.15
N PHE A 30 -7.43 -13.57 8.49
CA PHE A 30 -8.11 -14.83 8.19
C PHE A 30 -7.22 -15.80 7.40
N ALA A 31 -6.59 -15.32 6.31
CA ALA A 31 -5.65 -16.13 5.53
C ALA A 31 -4.47 -16.60 6.38
N ALA A 32 -3.95 -15.74 7.26
CA ALA A 32 -2.84 -16.05 8.16
C ALA A 32 -3.17 -17.16 9.15
N TYR A 33 -4.40 -17.24 9.65
CA TYR A 33 -4.81 -18.31 10.57
C TYR A 33 -5.17 -19.59 9.84
N PHE A 34 -5.98 -19.52 8.79
CA PHE A 34 -6.62 -20.70 8.22
C PHE A 34 -5.95 -21.25 6.95
N ARG A 35 -5.16 -20.44 6.26
CA ARG A 35 -4.58 -20.81 4.95
C ARG A 35 -3.07 -20.81 4.93
N LEU A 36 -2.41 -20.13 5.86
CA LEU A 36 -0.96 -19.98 5.86
C LEU A 36 -0.22 -21.31 5.80
N ASP A 37 -0.60 -22.29 6.62
CA ASP A 37 0.11 -23.58 6.65
C ASP A 37 -0.01 -24.29 5.29
N GLN A 38 -1.21 -24.28 4.68
CA GLN A 38 -1.42 -24.77 3.30
C GLN A 38 -0.61 -24.00 2.26
N MET A 39 -0.40 -22.70 2.44
CA MET A 39 0.42 -21.91 1.53
C MET A 39 1.91 -22.28 1.68
N GLU A 40 2.41 -22.38 2.92
CA GLU A 40 3.79 -22.73 3.22
C GLU A 40 4.17 -24.13 2.73
N ASP A 41 3.22 -25.08 2.72
CA ASP A 41 3.42 -26.44 2.19
C ASP A 41 3.74 -26.48 0.68
N HIS A 42 3.48 -25.40 -0.06
CA HIS A 42 3.87 -25.29 -1.47
C HIS A 42 5.26 -24.66 -1.67
N PHE A 43 5.90 -24.20 -0.59
CA PHE A 43 7.21 -23.53 -0.61
C PHE A 43 8.23 -24.32 0.23
N ILE A 44 8.42 -25.59 -0.10
CA ILE A 44 9.27 -26.52 0.68
C ILE A 44 10.75 -26.31 0.34
N ALA A 45 11.06 -26.06 -0.94
CA ALA A 45 12.41 -25.82 -1.42
C ALA A 45 12.87 -24.37 -1.18
N SER A 46 11.95 -23.41 -1.03
CA SER A 46 12.30 -22.03 -0.71
C SER A 46 12.96 -21.90 0.65
N HIS A 47 14.25 -21.54 0.61
CA HIS A 47 15.02 -21.23 1.81
C HIS A 47 14.50 -19.96 2.49
N LEU A 48 13.98 -19.02 1.70
CA LEU A 48 13.43 -17.76 2.18
C LEU A 48 12.19 -17.99 3.06
N VAL A 49 11.23 -18.80 2.59
CA VAL A 49 10.01 -19.11 3.36
C VAL A 49 10.35 -19.90 4.62
N SER A 50 11.27 -20.88 4.51
CA SER A 50 11.73 -21.69 5.65
C SER A 50 12.41 -20.85 6.75
N ILE A 51 13.29 -19.92 6.39
CA ILE A 51 13.92 -18.99 7.33
C ILE A 51 12.85 -18.11 7.99
N ASN A 52 11.94 -17.54 7.20
CA ASN A 52 10.94 -16.61 7.71
C ASN A 52 9.99 -17.30 8.70
N ARG A 53 9.62 -18.56 8.43
CA ARG A 53 8.87 -19.41 9.36
C ARG A 53 9.54 -19.52 10.73
N LYS A 54 10.87 -19.71 10.77
CA LYS A 54 11.65 -19.83 12.00
C LYS A 54 11.82 -18.49 12.73
N ILE A 55 12.11 -17.41 12.01
CA ILE A 55 12.41 -16.09 12.61
C ILE A 55 11.14 -15.40 13.12
N VAL A 56 10.09 -15.39 12.30
CA VAL A 56 8.91 -14.56 12.56
C VAL A 56 7.92 -15.24 13.51
N GLY A 57 8.00 -16.57 13.64
CA GLY A 57 7.22 -17.34 14.61
C GLY A 57 5.70 -17.31 14.36
N ASN A 58 4.92 -17.88 15.29
CA ASN A 58 3.48 -18.12 15.09
C ASN A 58 2.56 -17.05 15.72
N ALA A 59 3.10 -15.90 16.11
CA ALA A 59 2.29 -14.78 16.58
C ALA A 59 1.36 -14.26 15.45
N PRO A 60 0.22 -13.61 15.76
CA PRO A 60 -0.75 -13.15 14.76
C PRO A 60 -0.10 -12.28 13.67
N LEU A 61 0.65 -11.25 14.09
CA LEU A 61 1.38 -10.38 13.17
C LEU A 61 2.47 -11.13 12.39
N GLY A 62 3.06 -12.15 13.01
CA GLY A 62 4.07 -12.98 12.37
C GLY A 62 3.50 -13.81 11.22
N ARG A 63 2.38 -14.50 11.48
CA ARG A 63 1.64 -15.25 10.46
C ARG A 63 1.19 -14.33 9.31
N MET A 64 0.67 -13.14 9.61
CA MET A 64 0.31 -12.16 8.58
C MET A 64 1.51 -11.72 7.74
N LYS A 65 2.67 -11.46 8.35
CA LYS A 65 3.90 -11.12 7.62
C LYS A 65 4.32 -12.23 6.66
N ARG A 66 4.19 -13.50 7.04
CA ARG A 66 4.49 -14.64 6.17
C ARG A 66 3.50 -14.77 5.01
N VAL A 67 2.21 -14.53 5.23
CA VAL A 67 1.24 -14.42 4.12
C VAL A 67 1.61 -13.28 3.17
N LYS A 68 1.95 -12.08 3.68
CA LYS A 68 2.39 -10.95 2.85
C LYS A 68 3.65 -11.30 2.05
N LEU A 69 4.59 -12.04 2.65
CA LEU A 69 5.78 -12.52 1.97
C LEU A 69 5.45 -13.46 0.80
N ILE A 70 4.62 -14.48 1.03
CA ILE A 70 4.16 -15.39 -0.03
C ILE A 70 3.42 -14.62 -1.13
N GLY A 71 2.68 -13.57 -0.75
CA GLY A 71 2.09 -12.61 -1.69
C GLY A 71 3.09 -11.89 -2.57
N ALA A 72 4.20 -11.43 -1.98
CA ALA A 72 5.27 -10.77 -2.72
C ALA A 72 5.97 -11.75 -3.67
N LEU A 73 6.15 -13.01 -3.26
CA LEU A 73 6.71 -14.07 -4.08
C LEU A 73 5.78 -14.49 -5.23
N THR A 74 4.47 -14.43 -5.06
CA THR A 74 3.48 -14.79 -6.09
C THR A 74 3.01 -13.60 -6.94
N GLY A 75 3.53 -12.41 -6.65
CA GLY A 75 3.23 -11.15 -7.34
C GLY A 75 4.14 -10.88 -8.54
N ARG A 76 4.27 -9.60 -8.90
CA ARG A 76 5.24 -9.16 -9.93
C ARG A 76 6.68 -9.40 -9.47
N PHE A 77 7.61 -9.42 -10.42
CA PHE A 77 9.06 -9.50 -10.20
C PHE A 77 9.52 -8.66 -9.01
N THR A 78 9.77 -9.31 -7.87
CA THR A 78 10.30 -8.67 -6.68
C THR A 78 11.77 -9.06 -6.51
N LEU A 79 12.58 -8.14 -5.98
CA LEU A 79 14.00 -8.39 -5.66
C LEU A 79 14.20 -9.69 -4.86
N SER A 80 13.20 -10.07 -4.05
CA SER A 80 13.18 -11.31 -3.27
C SER A 80 13.18 -12.58 -4.11
N GLN A 81 12.59 -12.57 -5.31
CA GLN A 81 12.61 -13.72 -6.23
C GLN A 81 13.99 -13.90 -6.88
N MET A 82 14.77 -12.83 -7.03
CA MET A 82 16.15 -12.92 -7.56
C MET A 82 17.12 -13.55 -6.57
N LEU A 83 16.81 -13.50 -5.27
CA LEU A 83 17.65 -14.05 -4.20
C LEU A 83 17.40 -15.55 -3.93
N ASP A 84 16.23 -16.08 -4.33
CA ASP A 84 15.86 -17.49 -4.13
C ASP A 84 15.17 -18.03 -5.41
N PRO A 85 15.94 -18.64 -6.34
CA PRO A 85 15.40 -19.19 -7.59
C PRO A 85 14.33 -20.27 -7.37
N TYR A 86 14.42 -21.03 -6.27
CA TYR A 86 13.42 -22.04 -5.94
C TYR A 86 12.10 -21.41 -5.52
N ALA A 87 12.15 -20.31 -4.76
CA ALA A 87 10.94 -19.55 -4.41
C ALA A 87 10.22 -19.01 -5.65
N PHE A 88 10.96 -18.63 -6.68
CA PHE A 88 10.36 -18.19 -7.95
C PHE A 88 9.64 -19.34 -8.67
N MET A 89 10.31 -20.49 -8.83
CA MET A 89 9.70 -21.69 -9.44
C MET A 89 8.44 -22.14 -8.68
N GLU A 90 8.52 -22.21 -7.35
CA GLU A 90 7.39 -22.60 -6.50
C GLU A 90 6.24 -21.58 -6.58
N ALA A 91 6.54 -20.29 -6.66
CA ALA A 91 5.53 -19.25 -6.81
C ALA A 91 4.80 -19.29 -8.17
N GLU A 92 5.49 -19.72 -9.23
CA GLU A 92 4.91 -19.86 -10.57
C GLU A 92 3.81 -20.94 -10.56
N ILE A 93 4.12 -22.12 -10.01
CA ILE A 93 3.18 -23.25 -9.91
C ILE A 93 2.19 -23.14 -8.73
N PHE A 94 2.30 -22.09 -7.91
CA PHE A 94 1.46 -21.91 -6.73
C PHE A 94 -0.03 -21.82 -7.11
N PRO A 95 -0.93 -22.54 -6.42
CA PRO A 95 -2.30 -22.72 -6.89
C PRO A 95 -3.15 -21.44 -6.79
N GLU A 96 -3.96 -21.19 -7.82
CA GLU A 96 -4.72 -19.94 -7.95
C GLU A 96 -5.75 -19.74 -6.82
N TYR A 97 -6.32 -20.84 -6.29
CA TYR A 97 -7.25 -20.79 -5.16
C TYR A 97 -6.59 -20.32 -3.85
N LEU A 98 -5.26 -20.43 -3.72
CA LEU A 98 -4.50 -19.84 -2.63
C LEU A 98 -4.05 -18.41 -2.96
N LYS A 99 -3.66 -18.14 -4.21
CA LYS A 99 -3.26 -16.79 -4.69
C LYS A 99 -4.29 -15.72 -4.36
N LYS A 100 -5.59 -16.03 -4.48
CA LYS A 100 -6.67 -15.07 -4.18
C LYS A 100 -6.61 -14.51 -2.77
N TRP A 101 -6.19 -15.30 -1.78
CA TRP A 101 -6.12 -14.87 -0.37
C TRP A 101 -5.06 -13.83 -0.11
N VAL A 102 -4.10 -13.66 -1.03
CA VAL A 102 -3.08 -12.61 -0.92
C VAL A 102 -3.34 -11.47 -1.91
N LYS A 103 -3.85 -11.80 -3.11
CA LYS A 103 -4.21 -10.81 -4.14
C LYS A 103 -5.38 -9.91 -3.70
N VAL A 104 -6.46 -10.49 -3.20
CA VAL A 104 -7.69 -9.76 -2.82
C VAL A 104 -7.45 -8.68 -1.76
N PRO A 105 -6.85 -8.97 -0.58
CA PRO A 105 -6.55 -7.92 0.39
C PRO A 105 -5.61 -6.87 -0.18
N GLY A 106 -4.63 -7.26 -1.00
CA GLY A 106 -3.75 -6.32 -1.70
C GLY A 106 -4.51 -5.36 -2.61
N TYR A 107 -5.50 -5.83 -3.38
CA TYR A 107 -6.34 -4.97 -4.22
C TYR A 107 -7.21 -4.03 -3.40
N ILE A 108 -7.86 -4.53 -2.34
CA ILE A 108 -8.68 -3.71 -1.45
C ILE A 108 -7.84 -2.59 -0.81
N MET A 109 -6.66 -2.93 -0.28
CA MET A 109 -5.74 -1.95 0.28
C MET A 109 -5.33 -0.89 -0.75
N ARG A 110 -5.02 -1.29 -1.99
CA ARG A 110 -4.67 -0.34 -3.06
C ARG A 110 -5.83 0.60 -3.38
N ILE A 111 -7.05 0.08 -3.49
CA ILE A 111 -8.25 0.90 -3.73
C ILE A 111 -8.42 1.91 -2.58
N ALA A 112 -8.29 1.47 -1.33
CA ALA A 112 -8.38 2.33 -0.16
C ALA A 112 -7.33 3.45 -0.17
N LEU A 113 -6.07 3.12 -0.47
CA LEU A 113 -4.97 4.08 -0.52
C LEU A 113 -5.11 5.08 -1.68
N VAL A 114 -5.53 4.62 -2.86
CA VAL A 114 -5.81 5.51 -4.01
C VAL A 114 -6.97 6.44 -3.66
N GLY A 115 -8.05 5.91 -3.09
CA GLY A 115 -9.18 6.71 -2.62
C GLY A 115 -8.77 7.76 -1.57
N ALA A 116 -7.97 7.37 -0.58
CA ALA A 116 -7.43 8.28 0.42
C ALA A 116 -6.57 9.39 -0.21
N GLY A 117 -5.70 9.04 -1.16
CA GLY A 117 -4.88 10.01 -1.89
C GLY A 117 -5.73 11.01 -2.67
N LEU A 118 -6.76 10.55 -3.38
CA LEU A 118 -7.69 11.41 -4.09
C LEU A 118 -8.46 12.34 -3.15
N LEU A 119 -8.90 11.86 -1.98
CA LEU A 119 -9.57 12.69 -0.97
C LEU A 119 -8.66 13.79 -0.41
N VAL A 120 -7.40 13.47 -0.14
CA VAL A 120 -6.40 14.45 0.31
C VAL A 120 -6.12 15.49 -0.78
N LEU A 121 -6.01 15.07 -2.03
CA LEU A 121 -5.84 15.98 -3.17
C LEU A 121 -7.05 16.91 -3.34
N TRP A 122 -8.26 16.37 -3.24
CA TRP A 122 -9.49 17.14 -3.29
C TRP A 122 -9.53 18.23 -2.20
N LEU A 123 -9.27 17.84 -0.94
CA LEU A 123 -9.20 18.80 0.17
C LEU A 123 -8.11 19.85 -0.03
N GLY A 124 -6.92 19.42 -0.46
CA GLY A 124 -5.82 20.33 -0.72
C GLY A 124 -6.18 21.37 -1.78
N PHE A 125 -6.90 20.94 -2.81
CA PHE A 125 -7.41 21.83 -3.85
C PHE A 125 -8.47 22.79 -3.34
N GLU A 126 -9.50 22.33 -2.60
CA GLU A 126 -10.50 23.20 -2.00
C GLU A 126 -9.89 24.23 -1.04
N TRP A 127 -8.93 23.79 -0.21
CA TRP A 127 -8.20 24.68 0.69
C TRP A 127 -7.43 25.75 -0.07
N LEU A 128 -6.79 25.38 -1.18
CA LEU A 128 -6.03 26.30 -2.02
C LEU A 128 -6.96 27.30 -2.72
N CYS A 129 -8.09 26.85 -3.28
CA CYS A 129 -9.09 27.74 -3.88
C CYS A 129 -9.67 28.72 -2.86
N THR A 130 -10.07 28.25 -1.67
CA THR A 130 -10.63 29.13 -0.63
C THR A 130 -9.62 30.13 -0.08
N THR A 131 -8.33 29.76 -0.08
CA THR A 131 -7.22 30.65 0.28
C THR A 131 -7.02 31.72 -0.78
N VAL A 132 -6.97 31.35 -2.07
CA VAL A 132 -6.77 32.29 -3.18
C VAL A 132 -7.97 33.25 -3.35
N SER A 133 -9.18 32.79 -3.08
CA SER A 133 -10.39 33.63 -3.20
C SER A 133 -10.59 34.64 -2.06
N LYS A 134 -9.87 34.50 -0.93
CA LYS A 134 -9.91 35.49 0.15
C LYS A 134 -8.82 36.54 -0.10
N PRO A 135 -9.08 37.85 0.08
CA PRO A 135 -8.05 38.86 -0.01
C PRO A 135 -7.02 38.59 1.10
N ILE A 136 -5.92 37.97 0.71
CA ILE A 136 -4.84 37.57 1.57
C ILE A 136 -3.72 38.58 1.35
N SER A 137 -3.12 39.08 2.44
CA SER A 137 -1.93 39.93 2.38
C SER A 137 -0.84 39.26 1.51
N ASP A 138 -0.19 40.01 0.63
CA ASP A 138 0.81 39.51 -0.33
C ASP A 138 1.86 38.57 0.28
N LEU A 139 2.25 38.82 1.54
CA LEU A 139 3.17 37.97 2.31
C LEU A 139 2.69 36.51 2.49
N LYS A 140 1.39 36.32 2.71
CA LYS A 140 0.77 35.01 2.88
C LYS A 140 0.64 34.27 1.55
N MET A 141 0.38 34.98 0.44
CA MET A 141 0.43 34.40 -0.90
C MET A 141 1.84 33.91 -1.25
N LEU A 142 2.86 34.73 -0.98
CA LEU A 142 4.26 34.35 -1.19
C LEU A 142 4.66 33.11 -0.36
N SER A 143 4.26 33.07 0.92
CA SER A 143 4.50 31.93 1.81
C SER A 143 3.89 30.63 1.28
N ILE A 144 2.67 30.69 0.75
CA ILE A 144 1.96 29.51 0.24
C ILE A 144 2.57 29.05 -1.09
N ALA A 145 2.94 29.98 -1.97
CA ALA A 145 3.67 29.67 -3.19
C ALA A 145 4.99 28.94 -2.89
N ILE A 146 5.78 29.45 -1.93
CA ILE A 146 7.04 28.82 -1.50
C ILE A 146 6.80 27.39 -0.96
N LEU A 147 5.77 27.19 -0.14
CA LEU A 147 5.42 25.87 0.39
C LEU A 147 5.03 24.88 -0.71
N ILE A 148 4.24 25.31 -1.70
CA ILE A 148 3.87 24.47 -2.85
C ILE A 148 5.11 24.12 -3.66
N THR A 149 5.99 25.09 -3.94
CA THR A 149 7.24 24.84 -4.67
C THR A 149 8.15 23.86 -3.92
N CYS A 150 8.29 24.01 -2.59
CA CYS A 150 9.05 23.07 -1.76
C CYS A 150 8.45 21.66 -1.76
N PHE A 151 7.12 21.55 -1.74
CA PHE A 151 6.42 20.26 -1.79
C PHE A 151 6.63 19.57 -3.15
N VAL A 152 6.48 20.31 -4.26
CA VAL A 152 6.70 19.80 -5.62
C VAL A 152 8.16 19.38 -5.82
N LEU A 153 9.13 20.19 -5.35
CA LEU A 153 10.55 19.85 -5.41
C LEU A 153 10.87 18.58 -4.60
N SER A 154 10.26 18.43 -3.43
CA SER A 154 10.43 17.23 -2.59
C SER A 154 9.85 15.98 -3.27
N LEU A 155 8.67 16.10 -3.89
CA LEU A 155 8.05 15.03 -4.69
C LEU A 155 8.93 14.64 -5.88
N LEU A 156 9.47 15.62 -6.62
CA LEU A 156 10.40 15.37 -7.72
C LEU A 156 11.69 14.71 -7.24
N ALA A 157 12.25 15.13 -6.10
CA ALA A 157 13.46 14.51 -5.54
C ALA A 157 13.22 13.05 -5.12
N VAL A 158 12.04 12.74 -4.55
CA VAL A 158 11.64 11.37 -4.23
C VAL A 158 11.45 10.55 -5.51
N LEU A 159 10.76 11.09 -6.52
CA LEU A 159 10.59 10.41 -7.81
C LEU A 159 11.92 10.15 -8.51
N VAL A 160 12.85 11.11 -8.49
CA VAL A 160 14.21 10.94 -9.03
C VAL A 160 14.96 9.85 -8.27
N ARG A 161 14.90 9.81 -6.93
CA ARG A 161 15.51 8.72 -6.15
C ARG A 161 14.91 7.35 -6.50
N VAL A 162 13.59 7.28 -6.66
CA VAL A 162 12.91 6.05 -7.05
C VAL A 162 13.32 5.63 -8.46
N CYS A 163 13.38 6.56 -9.42
CA CYS A 163 13.84 6.28 -10.79
C CYS A 163 15.31 5.82 -10.82
N ILE A 164 16.22 6.51 -10.13
CA ILE A 164 17.64 6.12 -10.06
C ILE A 164 17.80 4.73 -9.42
N SER A 165 17.05 4.44 -8.34
CA SER A 165 17.04 3.13 -7.72
C SER A 165 16.52 2.03 -8.64
N PHE A 166 15.63 2.37 -9.59
CA PHE A 166 15.13 1.42 -10.58
C PHE A 166 16.18 1.10 -11.64
N PHE A 167 16.97 2.10 -12.07
CA PHE A 167 18.02 1.95 -13.08
C PHE A 167 19.31 1.29 -12.57
N GLN A 168 19.62 1.36 -11.28
CA GLN A 168 20.79 0.68 -10.69
C GLN A 168 20.60 -0.84 -10.49
N THR A 169 19.42 -1.37 -10.79
CA THR A 169 19.08 -2.81 -10.71
C THR A 169 19.03 -3.51 -12.08
N GLY A 170 19.47 -2.83 -13.16
CA GLY A 170 19.59 -3.39 -14.51
C GLY A 170 20.96 -3.97 -14.80
#